data_AF-A0AAN6PTJ2-F1
#
_entry.id   AF-A0AAN6PTJ2-F1
#
_cell.length_a   1.000
_cell.length_b   1.000
_cell.length_c   1.000
_cell.angle_alpha   90.00
_cell.angle_beta   90.00
_cell.angle_gamma   90.00
#
_symmetry.space_group_name_H-M   'P 1'
#
loop_
_entity.id
_entity.type
_entity.pdbx_description
1 polymer ?
#
loop_
_entity_poly.entity_id
_entity_poly.type
_entity_poly.pdbx_seq_one_letter_code
_entity_poly.pdbx_strand_id
1 'polypeptide(L)'
;MKFLCLPGAYGSAATFEIQLQPLVRTITEQSDLRFAYTQGKAEATPPPQFERSGFFGPPPYYRFVYTPGMYEWLRGDLPAGEEHEDTMRGLQGQIRCPWADIERAMDALLETIEANPDIQGILGYSEGTTIGSTLLLEEARREALEGRPRRIKYAIFIAGWPPMCEENGRTSMALADETDVRIEIPTLHIVGCDDPYLAGSMALYNMCDEDTAELLDHGRGHTVPRDADSIRLVCEAVKRLVAKA
;
A
#
# COMPACT_ATOMS: atom_id res chain seq x y z
N MET A 1 -12.57 6.71 14.51
CA MET A 1 -12.21 5.72 13.47
C MET A 1 -10.70 5.57 13.44
N LYS A 2 -10.18 4.36 13.21
CA LYS A 2 -8.75 4.07 13.07
C LYS A 2 -8.36 3.72 11.63
N PHE A 3 -7.17 4.16 11.25
CA PHE A 3 -6.43 3.62 10.11
C PHE A 3 -5.42 2.57 10.59
N LEU A 4 -5.44 1.39 9.98
CA LEU A 4 -4.37 0.40 10.13
C LEU A 4 -3.24 0.75 9.16
N CYS A 5 -2.04 0.98 9.71
CA CYS A 5 -0.86 1.44 8.99
C CYS A 5 0.03 0.24 8.64
N LEU A 6 0.28 0.05 7.35
CA LEU A 6 1.07 -1.05 6.80
C LEU A 6 2.40 -0.50 6.25
N PRO A 7 3.55 -0.88 6.85
CA PRO A 7 4.86 -0.43 6.38
C PRO A 7 5.22 -0.97 5.00
N GLY A 8 6.22 -0.33 4.38
CA GLY A 8 6.90 -0.87 3.22
C GLY A 8 7.79 -2.07 3.55
N ALA A 9 8.37 -2.68 2.52
CA ALA A 9 9.26 -3.82 2.66
C ALA A 9 10.43 -3.51 3.59
N TYR A 10 10.78 -4.49 4.42
CA TYR A 10 11.79 -4.38 5.48
C TYR A 10 11.41 -3.40 6.61
N GLY A 11 10.19 -2.88 6.65
CA GLY A 11 9.70 -2.07 7.76
C GLY A 11 9.18 -2.90 8.94
N SER A 12 9.01 -2.24 10.09
CA SER A 12 8.36 -2.78 11.28
C SER A 12 7.33 -1.80 11.80
N ALA A 13 6.40 -2.24 12.65
CA ALA A 13 5.37 -1.36 13.20
C ALA A 13 5.99 -0.16 13.94
N ALA A 14 7.04 -0.42 14.73
CA ALA A 14 7.76 0.60 15.50
C ALA A 14 8.51 1.61 14.61
N THR A 15 9.20 1.14 13.57
CA THR A 15 9.93 2.05 12.66
C THR A 15 8.96 2.86 11.81
N PHE A 16 7.83 2.27 11.41
CA PHE A 16 6.82 2.95 10.61
C PHE A 16 6.05 3.99 11.41
N GLU A 17 5.76 3.72 12.68
CA GLU A 17 5.21 4.72 13.60
C GLU A 17 6.11 5.97 13.66
N ILE A 18 7.43 5.79 13.81
CA ILE A 18 8.38 6.91 13.79
C ILE A 18 8.42 7.60 12.42
N GLN A 19 8.37 6.84 11.32
CA GLN A 19 8.39 7.38 9.96
C GLN A 19 7.17 8.26 9.67
N LEU A 20 5.98 7.82 10.09
CA LEU A 20 4.70 8.51 9.88
C LEU A 20 4.42 9.61 10.92
N GLN A 21 5.14 9.63 12.04
CA GLN A 21 4.85 10.49 13.18
C GLN A 21 4.62 11.97 12.82
N PRO A 22 5.42 12.64 11.96
CA PRO A 22 5.17 14.03 11.59
C PRO A 22 3.80 14.25 10.90
N LEU A 23 3.43 13.34 10.01
CA LEU A 23 2.17 13.37 9.28
C LEU A 23 0.99 13.06 10.19
N VAL A 24 1.06 11.92 10.90
CA VAL A 24 0.00 11.44 11.80
C VAL A 24 -0.26 12.44 12.92
N ARG A 25 0.78 13.03 13.50
CA ARG A 25 0.62 14.07 14.52
C ARG A 25 -0.21 15.24 13.99
N THR A 26 0.10 15.75 12.81
CA THR A 26 -0.64 16.88 12.22
C THR A 26 -2.10 16.53 11.92
N ILE A 27 -2.36 15.31 11.42
CA ILE A 27 -3.73 14.83 11.17
C ILE A 27 -4.52 14.72 12.50
N THR A 28 -3.91 14.12 13.52
CA THR A 28 -4.56 13.88 14.82
C THR A 28 -4.76 15.13 15.66
N GLU A 29 -3.96 16.18 15.46
CA GLU A 29 -4.18 17.50 16.07
C GLU A 29 -5.42 18.22 15.47
N GLN A 30 -5.89 17.78 14.30
CA GLN A 30 -6.98 18.43 13.55
C GLN A 30 -8.22 17.53 13.36
N SER A 31 -8.23 16.32 13.92
CA SER A 31 -9.30 15.34 13.74
C SER A 31 -9.36 14.28 14.84
N ASP A 32 -10.48 13.55 14.91
CA ASP A 32 -10.64 12.37 15.77
C ASP A 32 -10.12 11.07 15.13
N LEU A 33 -9.35 11.19 14.04
CA LEU A 33 -8.68 10.04 13.43
C LEU A 33 -7.62 9.50 14.38
N ARG A 34 -7.42 8.19 14.32
CA ARG A 34 -6.45 7.45 15.12
C ARG A 34 -5.72 6.46 14.21
N PHE A 35 -4.52 6.07 14.59
CA PHE A 35 -3.65 5.24 13.76
C PHE A 35 -3.14 4.07 14.59
N ALA A 36 -3.30 2.86 14.06
CA ALA A 36 -2.74 1.64 14.61
C ALA A 36 -1.68 1.12 13.64
N TYR A 37 -0.59 0.55 14.14
CA TYR A 37 0.52 0.10 13.31
C TYR A 37 0.62 -1.41 13.35
N THR A 38 0.84 -2.02 12.20
CA THR A 38 1.12 -3.45 12.07
C THR A 38 2.36 -3.66 11.21
N GLN A 39 2.69 -4.92 10.95
CA GLN A 39 3.83 -5.33 10.15
C GLN A 39 3.59 -6.74 9.61
N GLY A 40 4.41 -7.13 8.63
CA GLY A 40 4.43 -8.50 8.17
C GLY A 40 4.92 -9.48 9.24
N LYS A 41 4.61 -10.77 9.03
CA LYS A 41 5.04 -11.87 9.92
C LYS A 41 6.35 -12.53 9.46
N ALA A 42 6.79 -12.29 8.22
CA ALA A 42 8.03 -12.86 7.71
C ALA A 42 9.21 -11.96 8.09
N GLU A 43 10.07 -12.43 8.98
CA GLU A 43 11.37 -11.77 9.23
C GLU A 43 12.21 -11.77 7.95
N ALA A 44 12.88 -10.65 7.69
CA ALA A 44 13.65 -10.47 6.48
C ALA A 44 15.02 -9.84 6.78
N THR A 45 15.96 -10.06 5.87
CA THR A 45 17.25 -9.38 5.89
C THR A 45 17.31 -8.41 4.71
N PRO A 46 17.49 -7.10 4.96
CA PRO A 46 17.70 -6.13 3.90
C PRO A 46 18.92 -6.50 3.06
N PRO A 47 18.95 -6.11 1.78
CA PRO A 47 20.14 -6.29 0.97
C PRO A 47 21.38 -5.62 1.60
N PRO A 48 22.58 -6.24 1.58
CA PRO A 48 23.77 -5.79 2.32
C PRO A 48 24.18 -4.33 2.07
N GLN A 49 23.91 -3.81 0.87
CA GLN A 49 24.15 -2.42 0.48
C GLN A 49 23.40 -1.40 1.35
N PHE A 50 22.23 -1.77 1.89
CA PHE A 50 21.43 -0.87 2.72
C PHE A 50 21.72 -0.95 4.19
N GLU A 51 22.21 -2.09 4.67
CA GLU A 51 22.59 -2.26 6.07
C GLU A 51 23.57 -1.16 6.51
N ARG A 52 24.52 -0.81 5.65
CA ARG A 52 25.52 0.23 5.94
C ARG A 52 24.95 1.65 5.95
N SER A 53 23.91 1.90 5.16
CA SER A 53 23.27 3.21 5.06
C SER A 53 22.22 3.46 6.15
N GLY A 54 21.74 2.40 6.82
CA GLY A 54 20.63 2.49 7.75
C GLY A 54 19.29 2.87 7.08
N PHE A 55 19.16 2.65 5.76
CA PHE A 55 18.02 3.11 4.96
C PHE A 55 16.66 2.64 5.49
N PHE A 56 16.56 1.39 5.95
CA PHE A 56 15.33 0.82 6.52
C PHE A 56 15.19 1.02 8.03
N GLY A 57 16.09 1.79 8.66
CA GLY A 57 16.13 1.95 10.11
C GLY A 57 16.74 0.73 10.84
N PRO A 58 16.57 0.64 12.16
CA PRO A 58 17.11 -0.47 12.95
C PRO A 58 16.28 -1.76 12.83
N PRO A 59 16.89 -2.96 13.00
CA PRO A 59 16.16 -4.23 13.06
C PRO A 59 15.24 -4.31 14.29
N PRO A 60 14.28 -5.26 14.33
CA PRO A 60 14.01 -6.30 13.32
C PRO A 60 13.27 -5.77 12.07
N TYR A 61 13.49 -6.44 10.94
CA TYR A 61 12.88 -6.11 9.64
C TYR A 61 11.88 -7.16 9.22
N TYR A 62 10.76 -6.74 8.64
CA TYR A 62 9.69 -7.63 8.22
C TYR A 62 9.27 -7.37 6.79
N ARG A 63 8.68 -8.40 6.19
CA ARG A 63 7.90 -8.29 4.95
C ARG A 63 6.55 -8.93 5.16
N PHE A 64 5.53 -8.38 4.52
CA PHE A 64 4.22 -9.03 4.50
C PHE A 64 4.28 -10.33 3.71
N VAL A 65 4.99 -10.30 2.57
CA VAL A 65 5.15 -11.44 1.68
C VAL A 65 6.60 -11.50 1.19
N TYR A 66 7.16 -12.70 1.13
CA TYR A 66 8.53 -12.87 0.67
C TYR A 66 8.59 -12.86 -0.86
N THR A 67 9.19 -11.83 -1.44
CA THR A 67 9.41 -11.72 -2.88
C THR A 67 10.93 -11.76 -3.17
N PRO A 68 11.51 -12.94 -3.43
CA PRO A 68 12.94 -13.04 -3.71
C PRO A 68 13.31 -12.29 -5.00
N GLY A 69 14.45 -11.58 -4.97
CA GLY A 69 14.96 -10.83 -6.13
C GLY A 69 14.26 -9.49 -6.40
N MET A 70 13.25 -9.12 -5.59
CA MET A 70 12.49 -7.90 -5.80
C MET A 70 13.37 -6.65 -5.78
N TYR A 71 14.38 -6.63 -4.92
CA TYR A 71 15.23 -5.44 -4.81
C TYR A 71 16.15 -5.27 -6.03
N GLU A 72 16.73 -6.36 -6.53
CA GLU A 72 17.58 -6.35 -7.72
C GLU A 72 16.80 -5.88 -8.96
N TRP A 73 15.53 -6.26 -9.05
CA TRP A 73 14.60 -5.74 -10.05
C TRP A 73 14.36 -4.23 -9.88
N LEU A 74 13.98 -3.78 -8.68
CA LEU A 74 13.66 -2.38 -8.42
C LEU A 74 14.85 -1.44 -8.65
N ARG A 75 16.09 -1.93 -8.59
CA ARG A 75 17.27 -1.14 -8.98
C ARG A 75 17.41 -0.93 -10.48
N GLY A 76 16.80 -1.77 -11.30
CA GLY A 76 16.81 -1.62 -12.75
C GLY A 76 15.83 -0.55 -13.21
N ASP A 77 15.95 -0.14 -14.47
CA ASP A 77 14.93 0.68 -15.10
C ASP A 77 13.64 -0.13 -15.20
N LEU A 78 12.51 0.50 -14.88
CA LEU A 78 11.21 -0.11 -15.17
C LEU A 78 11.07 -0.33 -16.69
N PRO A 79 10.42 -1.42 -17.13
CA PRO A 79 10.10 -1.62 -18.53
C PRO A 79 9.37 -0.39 -19.07
N ALA A 80 9.75 0.08 -20.25
CA ALA A 80 8.98 1.10 -20.93
C ALA A 80 7.63 0.50 -21.38
N GLY A 81 6.54 1.15 -21.00
CA GLY A 81 5.18 0.88 -21.48
C GLY A 81 4.60 2.13 -22.16
N GLU A 82 3.61 1.94 -23.04
CA GLU A 82 2.84 3.08 -23.56
C GLU A 82 1.94 3.62 -22.46
N GLU A 83 1.29 2.72 -21.73
CA GLU A 83 0.48 3.01 -20.54
C GLU A 83 1.16 2.50 -19.25
N HIS A 84 0.60 2.91 -18.11
CA HIS A 84 1.08 2.51 -16.79
C HIS A 84 0.92 0.99 -16.56
N GLU A 85 -0.16 0.42 -17.05
CA GLU A 85 -0.49 -1.01 -17.02
C GLU A 85 0.54 -1.83 -17.79
N ASP A 86 1.00 -1.37 -18.96
CA ASP A 86 2.04 -2.06 -19.75
C ASP A 86 3.35 -2.20 -18.97
N THR A 87 3.72 -1.14 -18.26
CA THR A 87 4.91 -1.14 -17.40
C THR A 87 4.77 -2.22 -16.33
N MET A 88 3.61 -2.29 -15.66
CA MET A 88 3.37 -3.27 -14.60
C MET A 88 3.26 -4.70 -15.13
N ARG A 89 2.63 -4.90 -16.29
CA ARG A 89 2.54 -6.20 -16.97
C ARG A 89 3.92 -6.76 -17.30
N GLY A 90 4.85 -5.91 -17.76
CA GLY A 90 6.25 -6.28 -17.99
C GLY A 90 6.97 -6.80 -16.74
N LEU A 91 6.43 -6.55 -15.56
CA LEU A 91 7.00 -6.90 -14.26
C LEU A 91 6.30 -8.08 -13.57
N GLN A 92 5.07 -8.43 -13.95
CA GLN A 92 4.33 -9.59 -13.41
C GLN A 92 5.17 -10.88 -13.50
N GLY A 93 5.87 -11.05 -14.63
CA GLY A 93 6.77 -12.18 -14.88
C GLY A 93 7.98 -12.25 -13.94
N GLN A 94 8.21 -11.27 -13.06
CA GLN A 94 9.26 -11.23 -12.05
C GLN A 94 8.75 -11.49 -10.63
N ILE A 95 7.43 -11.47 -10.42
CA ILE A 95 6.83 -11.83 -9.14
C ILE A 95 7.03 -13.35 -8.92
N ARG A 96 7.61 -13.69 -7.77
CA ARG A 96 8.01 -15.07 -7.42
C ARG A 96 7.41 -15.55 -6.10
N CYS A 97 6.58 -14.74 -5.44
CA CYS A 97 5.90 -15.16 -4.23
C CYS A 97 4.76 -16.14 -4.56
N PRO A 98 4.63 -17.27 -3.84
CA PRO A 98 3.47 -18.13 -3.95
C PRO A 98 2.17 -17.40 -3.57
N TRP A 99 1.07 -17.67 -4.25
CA TRP A 99 -0.23 -17.08 -3.92
C TRP A 99 -0.66 -17.38 -2.47
N ALA A 100 -0.36 -18.59 -1.99
CA ALA A 100 -0.61 -18.99 -0.61
C ALA A 100 0.07 -18.07 0.45
N ASP A 101 1.15 -17.38 0.10
CA ASP A 101 1.79 -16.42 0.99
C ASP A 101 0.97 -15.12 1.08
N ILE A 102 0.35 -14.71 -0.04
CA ILE A 102 -0.60 -13.60 -0.10
C ILE A 102 -1.83 -13.93 0.75
N GLU A 103 -2.41 -15.12 0.58
CA GLU A 103 -3.58 -15.57 1.35
C GLU A 103 -3.30 -15.52 2.87
N ARG A 104 -2.14 -16.03 3.31
CA ARG A 104 -1.75 -15.97 4.73
C ARG A 104 -1.57 -14.54 5.24
N ALA A 105 -1.08 -13.62 4.40
CA ALA A 105 -0.99 -12.20 4.76
C ALA A 105 -2.38 -11.56 4.87
N MET A 106 -3.30 -11.88 3.95
CA MET A 106 -4.68 -11.40 4.00
C MET A 106 -5.42 -11.92 5.23
N ASP A 107 -5.33 -13.22 5.53
CA ASP A 107 -5.95 -13.81 6.72
C ASP A 107 -5.46 -13.13 8.00
N ALA A 108 -4.15 -12.91 8.15
CA ALA A 108 -3.60 -12.24 9.31
C ALA A 108 -4.08 -10.78 9.47
N LEU A 109 -4.27 -10.06 8.36
CA LEU A 109 -4.80 -8.68 8.38
C LEU A 109 -6.29 -8.67 8.69
N LEU A 110 -7.06 -9.59 8.11
CA LEU A 110 -8.48 -9.75 8.39
C LEU A 110 -8.73 -10.11 9.86
N GLU A 111 -7.96 -11.04 10.43
CA GLU A 111 -7.98 -11.34 11.88
C GLU A 111 -7.70 -10.09 12.72
N THR A 112 -6.73 -9.27 12.31
CA THR A 112 -6.40 -8.01 13.01
C THR A 112 -7.57 -7.02 12.96
N ILE A 113 -8.22 -6.88 11.81
CA ILE A 113 -9.37 -5.99 11.62
C ILE A 113 -10.60 -6.48 12.40
N GLU A 114 -10.85 -7.79 12.40
CA GLU A 114 -11.93 -8.40 13.19
C GLU A 114 -11.76 -8.14 14.69
N ALA A 115 -10.54 -8.31 15.20
CA ALA A 115 -10.22 -8.06 16.61
C ALA A 115 -10.31 -6.57 17.00
N ASN A 116 -10.29 -5.65 16.03
CA ASN A 116 -10.27 -4.21 16.24
C ASN A 116 -11.36 -3.52 15.40
N PRO A 117 -12.63 -3.59 15.84
CA PRO A 117 -13.77 -3.18 15.02
C PRO A 117 -13.82 -1.68 14.68
N ASP A 118 -13.01 -0.86 15.35
CA ASP A 118 -12.87 0.57 15.10
C ASP A 118 -11.85 0.90 13.99
N ILE A 119 -11.12 -0.10 13.48
CA ILE A 119 -10.36 -0.01 12.23
C ILE A 119 -11.36 -0.01 11.07
N GLN A 120 -11.38 1.10 10.34
CA GLN A 120 -12.21 1.26 9.14
C GLN A 120 -11.45 1.97 8.03
N GLY A 121 -10.14 2.13 8.18
CA GLY A 121 -9.26 2.71 7.18
C GLY A 121 -7.97 1.92 7.03
N ILE A 122 -7.38 1.96 5.84
CA ILE A 122 -6.05 1.42 5.56
C ILE A 122 -5.11 2.56 5.18
N LEU A 123 -3.90 2.58 5.73
CA LEU A 123 -2.82 3.45 5.29
C LEU A 123 -1.62 2.59 4.92
N GLY A 124 -1.28 2.51 3.65
CA GLY A 124 -0.15 1.74 3.15
C GLY A 124 1.01 2.64 2.70
N TYR A 125 2.23 2.12 2.84
CA TYR A 125 3.40 2.65 2.16
C TYR A 125 4.11 1.57 1.36
N SER A 126 4.42 1.80 0.08
CA SER A 126 5.19 0.87 -0.76
C SER A 126 4.60 -0.55 -0.75
N GLU A 127 5.32 -1.59 -0.31
CA GLU A 127 4.77 -2.94 -0.12
C GLU A 127 3.43 -2.94 0.66
N GLY A 128 3.33 -2.13 1.72
CA GLY A 128 2.12 -2.01 2.53
C GLY A 128 0.93 -1.42 1.78
N THR A 129 1.16 -0.60 0.75
CA THR A 129 0.09 -0.14 -0.16
C THR A 129 -0.40 -1.29 -1.03
N THR A 130 0.49 -2.07 -1.63
CA THR A 130 0.11 -3.23 -2.46
C THR A 130 -0.63 -4.28 -1.64
N ILE A 131 -0.18 -4.55 -0.42
CA ILE A 131 -0.87 -5.46 0.50
C ILE A 131 -2.21 -4.87 0.95
N GLY A 132 -2.25 -3.57 1.26
CA GLY A 132 -3.46 -2.86 1.64
C GLY A 132 -4.52 -2.86 0.55
N SER A 133 -4.16 -2.62 -0.70
CA SER A 133 -5.09 -2.68 -1.84
C SER A 133 -5.55 -4.10 -2.14
N THR A 134 -4.65 -5.09 -2.02
CA THR A 134 -5.01 -6.52 -2.15
C THR A 134 -6.07 -6.94 -1.12
N LEU A 135 -5.94 -6.44 0.11
CA LEU A 135 -6.91 -6.68 1.17
C LEU A 135 -8.30 -6.13 0.84
N LEU A 136 -8.39 -4.99 0.17
CA LEU A 136 -9.68 -4.42 -0.24
C LEU A 136 -10.39 -5.29 -1.29
N LEU A 137 -9.63 -5.79 -2.27
CA LEU A 137 -10.17 -6.74 -3.25
C LEU A 137 -10.57 -8.05 -2.58
N GLU A 138 -9.81 -8.51 -1.58
CA GLU A 138 -10.15 -9.70 -0.81
C GLU A 138 -11.41 -9.51 0.04
N GLU A 139 -11.63 -8.34 0.66
CA GLU A 139 -12.90 -8.02 1.33
C GLU A 139 -14.08 -8.06 0.35
N ALA A 140 -13.93 -7.48 -0.85
CA ALA A 140 -14.96 -7.52 -1.89
C ALA A 140 -15.24 -8.96 -2.36
N ARG A 141 -14.20 -9.77 -2.54
CA ARG A 141 -14.31 -11.19 -2.93
C ARG A 141 -15.06 -12.00 -1.85
N ARG A 142 -14.70 -11.84 -0.57
CA ARG A 142 -15.38 -12.56 0.53
C ARG A 142 -16.80 -12.05 0.77
N GLU A 143 -17.08 -10.78 0.51
CA GLU A 143 -18.46 -10.29 0.52
C GLU A 143 -19.30 -10.99 -0.55
N ALA A 144 -18.80 -11.04 -1.79
CA ALA A 144 -19.52 -11.65 -2.91
C ALA A 144 -19.71 -13.17 -2.75
N LEU A 145 -18.71 -13.88 -2.23
CA LEU A 145 -18.72 -15.35 -2.15
C LEU A 145 -19.28 -15.89 -0.81
N GLU A 146 -19.03 -15.19 0.29
CA GLU A 146 -19.32 -15.67 1.65
C GLU A 146 -20.36 -14.81 2.37
N GLY A 147 -20.76 -13.66 1.80
CA GLY A 147 -21.63 -12.69 2.46
C GLY A 147 -20.95 -11.96 3.62
N ARG A 148 -19.61 -12.03 3.71
CA ARG A 148 -18.83 -11.39 4.77
C ARG A 148 -18.77 -9.88 4.52
N PRO A 149 -19.29 -9.02 5.42
CA PRO A 149 -19.37 -7.59 5.17
C PRO A 149 -17.98 -6.94 5.13
N ARG A 150 -17.76 -6.03 4.17
CA ARG A 150 -16.55 -5.20 4.12
C ARG A 150 -16.45 -4.31 5.37
N ARG A 151 -15.24 -4.15 5.91
CA ARG A 151 -14.97 -3.35 7.12
C ARG A 151 -14.25 -2.05 6.79
N ILE A 152 -13.35 -2.07 5.81
CA ILE A 152 -12.60 -0.88 5.42
C ILE A 152 -13.47 0.03 4.56
N LYS A 153 -13.44 1.31 4.89
CA LYS A 153 -14.25 2.37 4.27
C LYS A 153 -13.42 3.41 3.55
N TYR A 154 -12.12 3.51 3.86
CA TYR A 154 -11.21 4.46 3.24
C TYR A 154 -9.81 3.87 3.10
N ALA A 155 -9.08 4.29 2.08
CA ALA A 155 -7.68 3.94 1.93
C ALA A 155 -6.80 5.16 1.64
N ILE A 156 -5.60 5.17 2.23
CA ILE A 156 -4.53 6.11 1.93
C ILE A 156 -3.34 5.27 1.44
N PHE A 157 -2.91 5.51 0.21
CA PHE A 157 -1.85 4.77 -0.44
C PHE A 157 -0.68 5.69 -0.71
N ILE A 158 0.47 5.40 -0.11
CA ILE A 158 1.71 6.16 -0.33
C ILE A 158 2.64 5.31 -1.20
N ALA A 159 2.95 5.81 -2.40
CA ALA A 159 3.97 5.25 -3.30
C ALA A 159 3.95 3.72 -3.42
N GLY A 160 2.81 3.11 -3.77
CA GLY A 160 2.71 1.66 -3.95
C GLY A 160 2.09 1.26 -5.26
N TRP A 161 1.93 -0.05 -5.45
CA TRP A 161 1.61 -0.68 -6.73
C TRP A 161 0.29 -1.46 -6.70
N PRO A 162 -0.23 -1.90 -7.86
CA PRO A 162 -1.55 -2.51 -7.96
C PRO A 162 -1.73 -3.71 -7.03
N PRO A 163 -2.99 -4.02 -6.64
CA PRO A 163 -3.28 -5.19 -5.83
C PRO A 163 -2.81 -6.48 -6.51
N MET A 164 -2.44 -7.47 -5.71
CA MET A 164 -2.05 -8.79 -6.19
C MET A 164 -3.28 -9.64 -6.47
N CYS A 165 -3.22 -10.48 -7.50
CA CYS A 165 -4.24 -11.46 -7.82
C CYS A 165 -3.62 -12.82 -8.15
N GLU A 166 -4.45 -13.85 -8.14
CA GLU A 166 -4.08 -15.18 -8.63
C GLU A 166 -4.38 -15.25 -10.13
N GLU A 167 -3.40 -15.73 -10.90
CA GLU A 167 -3.54 -15.96 -12.33
C GLU A 167 -2.80 -17.26 -12.70
N ASN A 168 -3.53 -18.27 -13.16
CA ASN A 168 -2.97 -19.54 -13.64
C ASN A 168 -2.02 -20.23 -12.63
N GLY A 169 -2.37 -20.23 -11.34
CA GLY A 169 -1.59 -20.82 -10.25
C GLY A 169 -0.42 -19.96 -9.77
N ARG A 170 -0.34 -18.69 -10.19
CA ARG A 170 0.77 -17.78 -9.87
C ARG A 170 0.25 -16.45 -9.35
N THR A 171 1.08 -15.78 -8.55
CA THR A 171 0.82 -14.40 -8.14
C THR A 171 1.11 -13.45 -9.31
N SER A 172 0.13 -12.63 -9.64
CA SER A 172 0.18 -11.55 -10.63
C SER A 172 -0.29 -10.24 -9.99
N MET A 173 -0.46 -9.20 -10.79
CA MET A 173 -1.05 -7.92 -10.38
C MET A 173 -2.35 -7.72 -11.14
N ALA A 174 -3.40 -7.29 -10.45
CA ALA A 174 -4.64 -6.91 -11.10
C ALA A 174 -4.48 -5.52 -11.73
N LEU A 175 -4.69 -5.44 -13.04
CA LEU A 175 -4.57 -4.23 -13.84
C LEU A 175 -5.94 -3.82 -14.39
N ALA A 176 -6.18 -2.51 -14.49
CA ALA A 176 -7.52 -1.97 -14.77
C ALA A 176 -8.03 -2.38 -16.16
N ASP A 177 -7.14 -2.60 -17.11
CA ASP A 177 -7.44 -3.03 -18.48
C ASP A 177 -7.67 -4.54 -18.63
N GLU A 178 -7.40 -5.34 -17.59
CA GLU A 178 -7.48 -6.81 -17.60
C GLU A 178 -8.61 -7.38 -16.73
N THR A 179 -9.20 -6.57 -15.86
CA THR A 179 -10.28 -6.98 -14.95
C THR A 179 -11.34 -5.90 -14.81
N ASP A 180 -12.58 -6.30 -14.56
CA ASP A 180 -13.67 -5.39 -14.19
C ASP A 180 -13.74 -5.12 -12.67
N VAL A 181 -12.94 -5.83 -11.87
CA VAL A 181 -12.91 -5.65 -10.41
C VAL A 181 -12.23 -4.31 -10.07
N ARG A 182 -12.86 -3.53 -9.18
CA ARG A 182 -12.39 -2.22 -8.75
C ARG A 182 -12.39 -2.07 -7.24
N ILE A 183 -11.55 -1.17 -6.74
CA ILE A 183 -11.60 -0.67 -5.36
C ILE A 183 -12.64 0.46 -5.33
N GLU A 184 -13.83 0.14 -4.81
CA GLU A 184 -15.00 1.04 -4.83
C GLU A 184 -15.07 1.99 -3.62
N ILE A 185 -14.19 1.82 -2.64
CA ILE A 185 -14.14 2.74 -1.49
C ILE A 185 -13.35 4.00 -1.84
N PRO A 186 -13.63 5.16 -1.21
CA PRO A 186 -12.80 6.34 -1.38
C PRO A 186 -11.32 6.08 -1.09
N THR A 187 -10.45 6.51 -2.00
CA THR A 187 -9.00 6.35 -1.87
C THR A 187 -8.26 7.69 -2.02
N LEU A 188 -7.14 7.83 -1.32
CA LEU A 188 -6.18 8.93 -1.48
C LEU A 188 -4.82 8.34 -1.86
N HIS A 189 -4.32 8.71 -3.03
CA HIS A 189 -3.05 8.27 -3.57
C HIS A 189 -2.04 9.39 -3.42
N ILE A 190 -0.99 9.14 -2.65
CA ILE A 190 0.10 10.08 -2.38
C ILE A 190 1.32 9.58 -3.15
N VAL A 191 1.68 10.32 -4.18
CA VAL A 191 2.78 9.98 -5.10
C VAL A 191 3.83 11.09 -5.09
N GLY A 192 4.98 10.80 -5.67
CA GLY A 192 6.01 11.79 -5.92
C GLY A 192 6.42 11.77 -7.39
N CYS A 193 6.43 12.92 -8.05
CA CYS A 193 6.82 12.99 -9.47
C CYS A 193 8.24 12.50 -9.75
N ASP A 194 9.13 12.56 -8.75
CA ASP A 194 10.51 12.07 -8.85
C ASP A 194 10.64 10.60 -8.42
N ASP A 195 9.53 9.91 -8.14
CA ASP A 195 9.52 8.49 -7.81
C ASP A 195 9.77 7.67 -9.07
N PRO A 196 10.89 6.90 -9.17
CA PRO A 196 11.15 6.04 -10.32
C PRO A 196 10.07 4.96 -10.51
N TYR A 197 9.23 4.71 -9.49
CA TYR A 197 8.18 3.72 -9.50
C TYR A 197 6.77 4.29 -9.73
N LEU A 198 6.68 5.56 -10.15
CA LEU A 198 5.41 6.28 -10.35
C LEU A 198 4.41 5.52 -11.23
N ALA A 199 4.88 4.84 -12.28
CA ALA A 199 4.02 4.07 -13.17
C ALA A 199 3.13 3.06 -12.43
N GLY A 200 3.66 2.35 -11.44
CA GLY A 200 2.83 1.42 -10.67
C GLY A 200 1.88 2.10 -9.69
N SER A 201 2.21 3.30 -9.19
CA SER A 201 1.25 4.09 -8.40
C SER A 201 0.09 4.61 -9.24
N MET A 202 0.35 4.95 -10.50
CA MET A 202 -0.70 5.33 -11.45
C MET A 202 -1.55 4.11 -11.87
N ALA A 203 -0.94 2.95 -12.13
CA ALA A 203 -1.68 1.72 -12.39
C ALA A 203 -2.58 1.31 -11.19
N LEU A 204 -2.12 1.54 -9.95
CA LEU A 204 -2.95 1.34 -8.76
C LEU A 204 -4.10 2.36 -8.69
N TYR A 205 -3.84 3.62 -9.05
CA TYR A 205 -4.88 4.65 -9.12
C TYR A 205 -6.00 4.25 -10.09
N ASN A 206 -5.64 3.70 -11.25
CA ASN A 206 -6.59 3.23 -12.26
C ASN A 206 -7.44 2.02 -11.80
N MET A 207 -7.03 1.31 -10.75
CA MET A 207 -7.81 0.22 -10.13
C MET A 207 -8.89 0.73 -9.14
N CYS A 208 -8.91 2.02 -8.84
CA CYS A 208 -9.84 2.63 -7.89
C CYS A 208 -10.98 3.37 -8.62
N ASP A 209 -12.10 3.55 -7.93
CA ASP A 209 -13.24 4.32 -8.44
C ASP A 209 -12.84 5.78 -8.73
N GLU A 210 -12.97 6.20 -9.99
CA GLU A 210 -12.56 7.52 -10.48
C GLU A 210 -13.32 8.68 -9.85
N ASP A 211 -14.55 8.46 -9.39
CA ASP A 211 -15.38 9.49 -8.75
C ASP A 211 -14.91 9.79 -7.32
N THR A 212 -14.29 8.80 -6.67
CA THR A 212 -13.94 8.87 -5.25
C THR A 212 -12.45 8.78 -4.95
N ALA A 213 -11.62 8.38 -5.93
CA ALA A 213 -10.17 8.41 -5.85
C ALA A 213 -9.64 9.86 -5.95
N GLU A 214 -8.61 10.17 -5.17
CA GLU A 214 -7.90 11.46 -5.24
C GLU A 214 -6.40 11.21 -5.36
N LEU A 215 -5.72 11.93 -6.25
CA LEU A 215 -4.27 11.87 -6.44
C LEU A 215 -3.62 13.15 -5.92
N LEU A 216 -2.59 12.99 -5.10
CA LEU A 216 -1.77 14.07 -4.55
C LEU A 216 -0.30 13.78 -4.81
N ASP A 217 0.35 14.69 -5.53
CA ASP A 217 1.79 14.67 -5.77
C ASP A 217 2.51 15.59 -4.77
N HIS A 218 3.48 15.04 -4.03
CA HIS A 218 4.31 15.81 -3.09
C HIS A 218 5.65 16.28 -3.70
N GLY A 219 5.92 15.93 -4.95
CA GLY A 219 7.08 16.41 -5.71
C GLY A 219 8.43 15.86 -5.26
N ARG A 220 8.47 14.75 -4.49
CA ARG A 220 9.71 14.05 -4.10
C ARG A 220 9.77 12.66 -4.74
N GLY A 221 10.76 11.86 -4.33
CA GLY A 221 10.90 10.47 -4.77
C GLY A 221 10.04 9.47 -3.98
N HIS A 222 10.48 8.21 -3.99
CA HIS A 222 9.85 7.10 -3.26
C HIS A 222 9.99 7.25 -1.73
N THR A 223 9.18 8.10 -1.12
CA THR A 223 9.27 8.43 0.30
C THR A 223 7.92 8.86 0.88
N VAL A 224 7.80 8.74 2.20
CA VAL A 224 6.69 9.32 2.96
C VAL A 224 6.91 10.84 3.07
N PRO A 225 5.89 11.67 2.81
CA PRO A 225 5.98 13.12 3.00
C PRO A 225 6.39 13.50 4.43
N ARG A 226 7.43 14.33 4.56
CA ARG A 226 7.95 14.78 5.86
C ARG A 226 8.18 16.28 5.97
N ASP A 227 8.26 16.99 4.85
CA ASP A 227 8.35 18.45 4.87
C ASP A 227 6.99 19.08 5.19
N ALA A 228 7.03 20.29 5.73
CA ALA A 228 5.83 20.95 6.25
C ALA A 228 4.80 21.27 5.16
N ASP A 229 5.22 21.50 3.92
CA ASP A 229 4.32 21.87 2.83
C ASP A 229 3.55 20.64 2.35
N SER A 230 4.26 19.55 2.10
CA SER A 230 3.66 18.27 1.73
C SER A 230 2.74 17.73 2.82
N ILE A 231 3.13 17.81 4.10
CA ILE A 231 2.28 17.39 5.22
C ILE A 231 0.97 18.17 5.23
N ARG A 232 1.00 19.51 5.05
CA ARG A 232 -0.23 20.31 5.03
C ARG A 232 -1.17 19.89 3.89
N LEU A 233 -0.62 19.67 2.69
CA LEU A 233 -1.42 19.22 1.54
C LEU A 233 -2.06 17.85 1.81
N VAL A 234 -1.29 16.91 2.34
CA VAL A 234 -1.81 15.58 2.70
C VAL A 234 -2.90 15.68 3.77
N CYS A 235 -2.73 16.52 4.81
CA CYS A 235 -3.76 16.69 5.83
C CYS A 235 -5.08 17.21 5.24
N GLU A 236 -5.04 18.17 4.32
CA GLU A 236 -6.25 18.66 3.65
C GLU A 236 -6.90 17.59 2.75
N ALA A 237 -6.08 16.77 2.07
CA ALA A 237 -6.59 15.65 1.28
C ALA A 237 -7.22 14.56 2.15
N VAL A 238 -6.63 14.23 3.32
CA VAL A 238 -7.21 13.29 4.28
C VAL A 238 -8.56 13.79 4.81
N LYS A 239 -8.72 15.10 5.05
CA LYS A 239 -10.01 15.68 5.43
C LYS A 239 -11.07 15.50 4.34
N ARG A 240 -10.71 15.73 3.07
CA ARG A 240 -11.62 15.49 1.93
C ARG A 240 -11.99 14.02 1.83
N LEU A 241 -11.00 13.12 1.94
CA LEU A 241 -11.20 11.67 1.88
C LEU A 241 -12.26 11.21 2.89
N VAL A 242 -12.11 11.57 4.17
CA VAL A 242 -13.04 11.12 5.22
C VAL A 242 -14.39 11.82 5.20
N ALA A 243 -14.55 12.87 4.39
CA ALA A 243 -15.84 13.53 4.15
C ALA A 243 -16.64 12.87 3.02
N LYS A 244 -16.08 11.90 2.30
CA LYS A 244 -16.75 11.17 1.20
C LYS A 244 -17.66 10.02 1.67
N ALA A 245 -17.83 9.79 2.97
CA ALA A 245 -18.73 8.74 3.50
C ALA A 245 -20.06 9.26 4.04
#